data_AF-A0A1F7FHW2-F1
#
_entry.id   AF-A0A1F7FHW2-F1
#
_cell.length_a   1.000
_cell.length_b   1.000
_cell.length_c   1.000
_cell.angle_alpha   90.00
_cell.angle_beta   90.00
_cell.angle_gamma   90.00
#
_symmetry.space_group_name_H-M   'P 1'
#
loop_
_entity.id
_entity.type
_entity.pdbx_description
1 polymer ?
#
loop_
_entity_poly.entity_id
_entity_poly.type
_entity_poly.pdbx_seq_one_letter_code
_entity_poly.pdbx_strand_id
1 'polypeptide(L)'
;MSNEKGAVAKVDKCRYCLSEIPAGAVKCFQCREWLDGRAEPAIEADEILVRPDATVRPPELPPSSFQSRLAAKVPQIGYWTFYFAMSMLFYIVIALHWTFGTEDRIFLVSFMFNAMQMFFSAAGIVWFEKLLDRFRAEIPLITGWSVERSEEYYMQARARVFSSGIPIVVGLLICTAAVIGDSQVIGMPFATDSGRIAYLIYEFCFLFWSASAIVYFIKFAMFIREFGDLDLRILIIQEENSGIRMLGKFILQTTLFAVLPYICSITARHIGGWNFSSLLSLWFSLFGVAILFYLFWPIYNIHRAMIREKDRKLNLVSNELNTLLARPRLEKENIHKVRNLLEIRNYLHAINTWPFDMNKVVGLLSAVIIPLASVLVDRALKGGR
;
A
#
# COMPACT_ATOMS: atom_id res chain seq x y z
N MET A 1 54.44 -20.89 9.99
CA MET A 1 53.84 -19.56 10.26
C MET A 1 53.54 -18.90 8.93
N SER A 2 52.39 -19.21 8.34
CA SER A 2 51.89 -18.60 7.11
C SER A 2 50.95 -17.45 7.47
N ASN A 3 51.29 -16.24 7.04
CA ASN A 3 50.51 -15.03 7.23
C ASN A 3 49.28 -15.05 6.30
N GLU A 4 48.10 -15.38 6.84
CA GLU A 4 46.82 -15.05 6.22
C GLU A 4 46.55 -13.55 6.41
N LYS A 5 46.85 -12.76 5.39
CA LYS A 5 46.30 -11.40 5.28
C LYS A 5 44.87 -11.50 4.76
N GLY A 6 43.91 -11.48 5.68
CA GLY A 6 42.49 -11.31 5.34
C GLY A 6 42.27 -10.00 4.58
N ALA A 7 41.88 -10.09 3.31
CA ALA A 7 41.44 -8.96 2.53
C ALA A 7 40.06 -8.52 3.05
N VAL A 8 40.02 -7.45 3.83
CA VAL A 8 38.76 -6.80 4.22
C VAL A 8 38.18 -6.15 2.97
N ALA A 9 37.13 -6.74 2.42
CA ALA A 9 36.37 -6.14 1.33
C ALA A 9 35.81 -4.78 1.78
N LYS A 10 36.19 -3.71 1.09
CA LYS A 10 35.64 -2.37 1.34
C LYS A 10 34.15 -2.39 1.00
N VAL A 11 33.31 -2.22 2.01
CA VAL A 11 31.87 -2.02 1.83
C VAL A 11 31.65 -0.61 1.30
N ASP A 12 31.22 -0.49 0.04
CA ASP A 12 30.89 0.79 -0.57
C ASP A 12 29.65 1.39 0.11
N LYS A 13 29.73 2.68 0.47
CA LYS A 13 28.63 3.44 1.09
C LYS A 13 27.97 4.35 0.06
N CYS A 14 26.66 4.55 0.19
CA CYS A 14 25.91 5.48 -0.65
C CYS A 14 26.42 6.91 -0.44
N ARG A 15 26.84 7.59 -1.51
CA ARG A 15 27.36 8.98 -1.45
C ARG A 15 26.36 10.02 -0.91
N TYR A 16 25.07 9.72 -0.85
CA TYR A 16 24.03 10.67 -0.44
C TYR A 16 23.51 10.44 0.98
N CYS A 17 23.21 9.20 1.36
CA CYS A 17 22.68 8.86 2.67
C CYS A 17 23.67 8.10 3.56
N LEU A 18 24.88 7.82 3.06
CA LEU A 18 25.96 7.09 3.76
C LEU A 18 25.61 5.68 4.25
N SER A 19 24.44 5.14 3.87
CA SER A 19 24.06 3.77 4.14
C SER A 19 24.93 2.80 3.35
N GLU A 20 25.15 1.60 3.90
CA GLU A 20 25.84 0.51 3.20
C GLU A 20 25.07 0.11 1.95
N ILE A 21 25.80 -0.09 0.84
CA ILE A 21 25.21 -0.56 -0.42
C ILE A 21 25.19 -2.09 -0.38
N PRO A 22 24.01 -2.74 -0.48
CA PRO A 22 23.94 -4.20 -0.52
C PRO A 22 24.72 -4.76 -1.71
N ALA A 23 25.40 -5.89 -1.53
CA ALA A 23 26.03 -6.61 -2.63
C ALA A 23 24.96 -6.96 -3.70
N GLY A 24 25.21 -6.60 -4.96
CA GLY A 24 24.27 -6.82 -6.07
C GLY A 24 23.20 -5.73 -6.26
N ALA A 25 23.24 -4.61 -5.53
CA ALA A 25 22.28 -3.53 -5.71
C ALA A 25 22.45 -2.82 -7.07
N VAL A 26 21.36 -2.70 -7.84
CA VAL A 26 21.32 -1.95 -9.11
C VAL A 26 20.59 -0.63 -8.88
N LYS A 27 21.13 0.48 -9.39
CA LYS A 27 20.41 1.76 -9.38
C LYS A 27 19.33 1.76 -10.46
N CYS A 28 18.11 2.09 -10.08
CA CYS A 28 17.06 2.35 -11.06
C CYS A 28 17.46 3.55 -11.94
N PHE A 29 17.46 3.39 -13.26
CA PHE A 29 17.80 4.47 -14.19
C PHE A 29 16.85 5.67 -14.07
N GLN A 30 15.58 5.41 -13.72
CA GLN A 30 14.52 6.43 -13.68
C GLN A 30 14.49 7.23 -12.37
N CYS A 31 14.55 6.57 -11.21
CA CYS A 31 14.47 7.24 -9.91
C CYS A 31 15.81 7.35 -9.17
N ARG A 32 16.88 6.75 -9.71
CA ARG A 32 18.26 6.75 -9.17
C ARG A 32 18.43 6.15 -7.77
N GLU A 33 17.38 5.53 -7.21
CA GLU A 33 17.43 4.80 -5.96
C GLU A 33 17.95 3.36 -6.15
N TRP A 34 18.52 2.80 -5.08
CA TRP A 34 19.01 1.42 -5.04
C TRP A 34 17.85 0.43 -4.96
N LEU A 35 17.86 -0.59 -5.82
CA LEU A 35 16.98 -1.75 -5.73
C LEU A 35 17.72 -2.86 -4.98
N ASP A 36 17.08 -3.45 -3.97
CA ASP A 36 17.64 -4.59 -3.23
C ASP A 36 17.76 -5.79 -4.19
N GLY A 37 19.00 -6.18 -4.53
CA GLY A 37 19.31 -7.33 -5.36
C GLY A 37 19.16 -8.67 -4.63
N ARG A 38 18.13 -8.86 -3.80
CA ARG A 38 17.82 -10.18 -3.23
C ARG A 38 17.19 -11.07 -4.30
N ALA A 39 17.99 -11.46 -5.29
CA ALA A 39 17.75 -12.64 -6.09
C ALA A 39 18.94 -13.59 -5.84
N GLU A 40 18.60 -14.79 -5.39
CA GLU A 40 19.44 -15.98 -5.20
C GLU A 40 20.30 -16.07 -3.92
N PRO A 41 20.05 -17.07 -3.03
CA PRO A 41 21.14 -17.60 -2.23
C PRO A 41 22.15 -18.21 -3.21
N ALA A 42 23.42 -17.86 -3.04
CA ALA A 42 24.54 -18.43 -3.78
C ALA A 42 24.42 -19.96 -3.86
N ILE A 43 23.92 -20.46 -4.99
CA ILE A 43 24.36 -21.74 -5.50
C ILE A 43 25.83 -21.50 -5.84
N GLU A 44 26.71 -22.32 -5.26
CA GLU A 44 28.15 -22.30 -5.50
C GLU A 44 28.42 -22.06 -6.99
N ALA A 45 28.83 -20.84 -7.31
CA ALA A 45 29.24 -20.45 -8.63
C ALA A 45 30.63 -21.04 -8.86
N ASP A 46 30.66 -22.29 -9.33
CA ASP A 46 31.75 -22.72 -10.18
C ASP A 46 31.83 -21.72 -11.34
N GLU A 47 33.05 -21.24 -11.60
CA GLU A 47 33.41 -20.22 -12.57
C GLU A 47 32.92 -20.55 -13.98
N ILE A 48 31.66 -20.22 -14.28
CA ILE A 48 31.26 -19.95 -15.67
C ILE A 48 31.55 -18.48 -15.90
N LEU A 49 32.74 -18.23 -16.45
CA LEU A 49 33.15 -17.01 -17.14
C LEU A 49 32.11 -16.70 -18.25
N VAL A 50 30.99 -16.10 -17.87
CA VAL A 50 30.01 -15.55 -18.81
C VAL A 50 30.60 -14.27 -19.37
N ARG A 51 31.09 -14.41 -20.60
CA ARG A 51 31.46 -13.34 -21.55
C ARG A 51 30.45 -12.18 -21.46
N PRO A 52 30.89 -10.91 -21.32
CA PRO A 52 30.02 -9.75 -21.31
C PRO A 52 29.63 -9.37 -22.76
N ASP A 53 29.01 -10.28 -23.50
CA ASP A 53 28.47 -10.02 -24.84
C ASP A 53 26.95 -10.21 -24.81
N ALA A 54 26.27 -9.30 -24.11
CA ALA A 54 24.86 -9.01 -24.33
C ALA A 54 24.56 -7.62 -23.74
N THR A 55 24.68 -6.59 -24.57
CA THR A 55 24.14 -5.24 -24.34
C THR A 55 22.60 -5.24 -24.41
N VAL A 56 21.95 -6.22 -23.79
CA VAL A 56 20.50 -6.24 -23.63
C VAL A 56 20.18 -5.20 -22.58
N ARG A 57 19.81 -3.99 -23.02
CA ARG A 57 19.24 -2.98 -22.13
C ARG A 57 18.14 -3.65 -21.32
N PRO A 58 18.14 -3.55 -19.98
CA PRO A 58 17.02 -4.03 -19.20
C PRO A 58 15.75 -3.36 -19.74
N PRO A 59 14.64 -4.11 -19.85
CA PRO A 59 13.40 -3.59 -20.41
C PRO A 59 13.01 -2.30 -19.69
N GLU A 60 12.75 -1.24 -20.47
CA GLU A 60 12.30 0.04 -19.91
C GLU A 60 11.00 -0.18 -19.14
N LEU A 61 10.98 0.27 -17.89
CA LEU A 61 9.78 0.15 -17.05
C LEU A 61 8.65 0.98 -17.66
N PRO A 62 7.40 0.46 -17.65
CA PRO A 62 6.26 1.17 -18.20
C PRO A 62 6.00 2.49 -17.48
N PRO A 63 5.20 3.39 -18.08
CA PRO A 63 5.01 4.74 -17.59
C PRO A 63 4.61 4.76 -16.12
N SER A 64 5.35 5.53 -15.32
CA SER A 64 5.08 5.71 -13.91
C SER A 64 3.83 6.56 -13.67
N SER A 65 3.31 6.49 -12.44
CA SER A 65 2.23 7.35 -11.99
C SER A 65 2.55 8.82 -12.27
N PHE A 66 1.55 9.66 -12.55
CA PHE A 66 1.83 11.08 -12.78
C PHE A 66 2.47 11.75 -11.55
N GLN A 67 2.18 11.25 -10.34
CA GLN A 67 2.85 11.63 -9.11
C GLN A 67 4.36 11.35 -9.18
N SER A 68 4.73 10.13 -9.57
CA SER A 68 6.13 9.74 -9.74
C SER A 68 6.82 10.60 -10.80
N ARG A 69 6.17 10.82 -11.95
CA ARG A 69 6.69 11.70 -13.02
C ARG A 69 6.91 13.14 -12.56
N LEU A 70 6.01 13.68 -11.73
CA LEU A 70 6.14 15.04 -11.21
C LEU A 70 7.32 15.14 -10.25
N ALA A 71 7.45 14.22 -9.29
CA ALA A 71 8.57 14.20 -8.34
C ALA A 71 9.91 13.97 -9.06
N ALA A 72 9.94 13.17 -10.11
CA ALA A 72 11.14 12.91 -10.91
C ALA A 72 11.70 14.15 -11.64
N LYS A 73 10.91 15.23 -11.79
CA LYS A 73 11.42 16.51 -12.32
C LYS A 73 12.43 17.17 -11.38
N VAL A 74 12.45 16.78 -10.10
CA VAL A 74 13.38 17.29 -9.09
C VAL A 74 14.14 16.12 -8.46
N PRO A 75 15.03 15.43 -9.20
CA PRO A 75 15.63 14.16 -8.78
C PRO A 75 16.59 14.28 -7.60
N GLN A 76 16.97 15.50 -7.21
CA GLN A 76 17.80 15.76 -6.03
C GLN A 76 17.03 15.58 -4.72
N ILE A 77 15.70 15.62 -4.76
CA ILE A 77 14.84 15.58 -3.59
C ILE A 77 14.06 14.26 -3.60
N GLY A 78 14.07 13.54 -2.48
CA GLY A 78 13.27 12.33 -2.32
C GLY A 78 11.77 12.64 -2.43
N TYR A 79 10.98 11.74 -3.04
CA TYR A 79 9.55 11.95 -3.28
C TYR A 79 8.74 12.29 -2.01
N TRP A 80 9.08 11.71 -0.86
CA TRP A 80 8.48 12.04 0.43
C TRP A 80 8.69 13.53 0.76
N THR A 81 9.94 13.99 0.73
CA THR A 81 10.28 15.39 1.00
C THR A 81 9.66 16.31 -0.05
N PHE A 82 9.62 15.91 -1.31
CA PHE A 82 8.99 16.67 -2.39
C PHE A 82 7.50 16.93 -2.10
N TYR A 83 6.73 15.88 -1.83
CA TYR A 83 5.29 16.02 -1.56
C TYR A 83 4.98 16.68 -0.23
N PHE A 84 5.83 16.46 0.79
CA PHE A 84 5.71 17.16 2.06
C PHE A 84 5.94 18.66 1.89
N ALA A 85 7.04 19.05 1.24
CA ALA A 85 7.38 20.44 0.98
C ALA A 85 6.32 21.13 0.12
N MET A 86 5.84 20.47 -0.94
CA MET A 86 4.75 20.98 -1.76
C MET A 86 3.49 21.22 -0.91
N SER A 87 3.11 20.26 -0.07
CA SER A 87 1.90 20.39 0.75
C SER A 87 2.01 21.45 1.83
N MET A 88 3.17 21.54 2.48
CA MET A 88 3.44 22.58 3.47
C MET A 88 3.55 23.96 2.83
N LEU A 89 4.08 24.08 1.60
CA LEU A 89 4.10 25.34 0.88
C LEU A 89 2.68 25.85 0.60
N PHE A 90 1.79 24.98 0.12
CA PHE A 90 0.37 25.32 -0.05
C PHE A 90 -0.27 25.76 1.27
N TYR A 91 -0.02 25.04 2.36
CA TYR A 91 -0.48 25.42 3.69
C TYR A 91 0.09 26.78 4.15
N ILE A 92 1.39 27.03 3.99
CA ILE A 92 2.03 28.27 4.41
C ILE A 92 1.45 29.45 3.64
N VAL A 93 1.24 29.32 2.32
CA VAL A 93 0.65 30.38 1.50
C VAL A 93 -0.76 30.74 1.99
N ILE A 94 -1.62 29.75 2.21
CA ILE A 94 -2.97 30.03 2.73
C ILE A 94 -2.92 30.52 4.17
N ALA A 95 -2.01 30.00 5.00
CA ALA A 95 -1.87 30.41 6.39
C ALA A 95 -1.40 31.86 6.52
N LEU A 96 -0.46 32.32 5.67
CA LEU A 96 -0.06 33.72 5.61
C LEU A 96 -1.24 34.60 5.19
N HIS A 97 -1.98 34.20 4.14
CA HIS A 97 -3.17 34.92 3.71
C HIS A 97 -4.21 35.03 4.84
N TRP A 98 -4.48 33.94 5.55
CA TRP A 98 -5.46 33.91 6.64
C TRP A 98 -5.00 34.66 7.89
N THR A 99 -3.71 34.57 8.26
CA THR A 99 -3.18 35.14 9.50
C THR A 99 -3.24 36.67 9.49
N PHE A 100 -2.95 37.26 8.32
CA PHE A 100 -3.00 38.70 8.09
C PHE A 100 -4.33 39.18 7.49
N GLY A 101 -5.24 38.25 7.19
CA GLY A 101 -6.58 38.53 6.70
C GLY A 101 -7.59 38.79 7.82
N THR A 102 -8.84 39.02 7.43
CA THR A 102 -9.97 39.25 8.34
C THR A 102 -10.74 37.97 8.68
N GLU A 103 -10.32 36.82 8.14
CA GLU A 103 -11.00 35.54 8.31
C GLU A 103 -10.67 34.88 9.66
N ASP A 104 -11.56 34.00 10.12
CA ASP A 104 -11.35 33.29 11.39
C ASP A 104 -10.16 32.32 11.29
N ARG A 105 -9.27 32.39 12.27
CA ARG A 105 -8.06 31.59 12.38
C ARG A 105 -8.35 30.14 12.75
N ILE A 106 -9.56 29.83 13.23
CA ILE A 106 -9.97 28.45 13.55
C ILE A 106 -9.82 27.50 12.35
N PHE A 107 -10.00 28.01 11.12
CA PHE A 107 -9.88 27.23 9.88
C PHE A 107 -8.45 26.84 9.52
N LEU A 108 -7.43 27.50 10.09
CA LEU A 108 -6.01 27.17 9.83
C LEU A 108 -5.67 25.73 10.21
N VAL A 109 -6.27 25.22 11.29
CA VAL A 109 -6.06 23.83 11.70
C VAL A 109 -6.61 22.87 10.66
N SER A 110 -7.77 23.16 10.06
CA SER A 110 -8.32 22.38 8.95
C SER A 110 -7.41 22.37 7.73
N PHE A 111 -6.85 23.53 7.37
CA PHE A 111 -5.90 23.63 6.26
C PHE A 111 -4.60 22.87 6.53
N MET A 112 -4.14 22.79 7.77
CA MET A 112 -2.99 21.94 8.11
C MET A 112 -3.31 20.46 7.86
N PHE A 113 -4.46 19.97 8.34
CA PHE A 113 -4.85 18.57 8.16
C PHE A 113 -5.16 18.22 6.70
N ASN A 114 -5.77 19.12 5.94
CA ASN A 114 -5.99 18.93 4.50
C ASN A 114 -4.65 18.91 3.72
N ALA A 115 -3.64 19.65 4.18
CA ALA A 115 -2.30 19.59 3.59
C ALA A 115 -1.62 18.25 3.90
N MET A 116 -1.78 17.72 5.13
CA MET A 116 -1.33 16.37 5.47
C MET A 116 -2.06 15.31 4.62
N GLN A 117 -3.37 15.46 4.43
CA GLN A 117 -4.15 14.59 3.56
C GLN A 117 -3.62 14.59 2.12
N MET A 118 -3.32 15.76 1.56
CA MET A 118 -2.74 15.92 0.23
C MET A 118 -1.38 15.21 0.14
N PHE A 119 -0.53 15.41 1.15
CA PHE A 119 0.77 14.75 1.27
C PHE A 119 0.65 13.22 1.24
N PHE A 120 -0.19 12.65 2.12
CA PHE A 120 -0.38 11.19 2.17
C PHE A 120 -1.00 10.64 0.89
N SER A 121 -1.94 11.37 0.27
CA SER A 121 -2.57 10.98 -0.99
C SER A 121 -1.55 10.93 -2.12
N ALA A 122 -0.67 11.92 -2.24
CA ALA A 122 0.28 12.00 -3.35
C ALA A 122 1.53 11.13 -3.14
N ALA A 123 2.14 11.19 -1.95
CA ALA A 123 3.30 10.37 -1.61
C ALA A 123 2.95 8.88 -1.53
N GLY A 124 1.74 8.55 -1.05
CA GLY A 124 1.23 7.19 -0.97
C GLY A 124 1.20 6.47 -2.31
N ILE A 125 0.82 7.16 -3.40
CA ILE A 125 0.80 6.55 -4.75
C ILE A 125 2.21 6.23 -5.25
N VAL A 126 3.18 7.12 -5.03
CA VAL A 126 4.59 6.85 -5.39
C VAL A 126 5.13 5.69 -4.55
N TRP A 127 4.74 5.63 -3.28
CA TRP A 127 5.10 4.52 -2.41
C TRP A 127 4.46 3.19 -2.86
N PHE A 128 3.22 3.18 -3.34
CA PHE A 128 2.57 1.98 -3.90
C PHE A 128 3.24 1.48 -5.16
N GLU A 129 3.70 2.40 -6.02
CA GLU A 129 4.48 2.03 -7.21
C GLU A 129 5.75 1.26 -6.79
N LYS A 130 6.49 1.78 -5.81
CA LYS A 130 7.68 1.09 -5.26
C LYS A 130 7.34 -0.22 -4.56
N LEU A 131 6.18 -0.31 -3.93
CA LEU A 131 5.71 -1.53 -3.29
C LEU A 131 5.43 -2.62 -4.33
N LEU A 132 4.78 -2.26 -5.44
CA LEU A 132 4.55 -3.16 -6.56
C LEU A 132 5.87 -3.60 -7.20
N ASP A 133 6.85 -2.70 -7.29
CA ASP A 133 8.19 -3.02 -7.81
C ASP A 133 8.92 -4.04 -6.93
N ARG A 134 8.73 -4.01 -5.60
CA ARG A 134 9.23 -5.05 -4.70
C ARG A 134 8.50 -6.37 -4.86
N PHE A 135 7.18 -6.31 -5.09
CA PHE A 135 6.35 -7.50 -5.31
C PHE A 135 6.76 -8.29 -6.55
N ARG A 136 7.39 -7.64 -7.54
CA ARG A 136 7.88 -8.26 -8.78
C ARG A 136 8.68 -9.56 -8.53
N ALA A 137 9.57 -9.56 -7.53
CA ALA A 137 10.41 -10.72 -7.21
C ALA A 137 9.61 -11.89 -6.61
N GLU A 138 8.45 -11.62 -6.00
CA GLU A 138 7.61 -12.62 -5.34
C GLU A 138 6.63 -13.30 -6.30
N ILE A 139 6.30 -12.67 -7.44
CA ILE A 139 5.37 -13.22 -8.43
C ILE A 139 5.76 -14.64 -8.89
N PRO A 140 7.00 -14.93 -9.32
CA PRO A 140 7.38 -16.29 -9.74
C PRO A 140 7.34 -17.29 -8.58
N LEU A 141 7.67 -16.86 -7.35
CA LEU A 141 7.64 -17.73 -6.17
C LEU A 141 6.21 -18.15 -5.82
N ILE A 142 5.26 -17.22 -5.93
CA ILE A 142 3.86 -17.47 -5.60
C ILE A 142 3.15 -18.23 -6.72
N THR A 143 3.42 -17.92 -7.99
CA THR A 143 2.72 -18.52 -9.14
C THR A 143 3.39 -19.79 -9.65
N GLY A 144 4.69 -19.96 -9.40
CA GLY A 144 5.52 -21.00 -10.00
C GLY A 144 5.72 -20.85 -11.50
N TRP A 145 5.51 -19.64 -12.05
CA TRP A 145 5.77 -19.32 -13.45
C TRP A 145 7.27 -19.14 -13.72
N SER A 146 7.65 -19.19 -14.98
CA SER A 146 9.00 -18.79 -15.39
C SER A 146 9.22 -17.29 -15.14
N VAL A 147 10.49 -16.89 -15.09
CA VAL A 147 10.88 -15.49 -14.85
C VAL A 147 10.33 -14.59 -15.97
N GLU A 148 10.38 -15.04 -17.21
CA GLU A 148 9.92 -14.29 -18.39
C GLU A 148 8.41 -14.04 -18.35
N ARG A 149 7.63 -15.08 -18.02
CA ARG A 149 6.17 -14.95 -17.92
C ARG A 149 5.76 -14.06 -16.76
N SER A 150 6.46 -14.17 -15.63
CA SER A 150 6.23 -13.32 -14.45
C SER A 150 6.54 -11.86 -14.74
N GLU A 151 7.61 -11.62 -15.48
CA GLU A 151 8.02 -10.28 -15.91
C GLU A 151 6.99 -9.65 -16.85
N GLU A 152 6.55 -10.39 -17.87
CA GLU A 152 5.54 -9.91 -18.81
C GLU A 152 4.24 -9.54 -18.07
N TYR A 153 3.77 -10.41 -17.18
CA TYR A 153 2.60 -10.14 -16.35
C TYR A 153 2.77 -8.89 -15.49
N TYR A 154 3.92 -8.75 -14.82
CA TYR A 154 4.23 -7.58 -14.00
C TYR A 154 4.23 -6.28 -14.82
N MET A 155 4.85 -6.27 -16.00
CA MET A 155 4.89 -5.09 -16.86
C MET A 155 3.48 -4.68 -17.33
N GLN A 156 2.65 -5.65 -17.72
CA GLN A 156 1.26 -5.39 -18.09
C GLN A 156 0.43 -4.87 -16.91
N ALA A 157 0.60 -5.47 -15.72
CA ALA A 157 -0.09 -5.04 -14.50
C ALA A 157 0.32 -3.63 -14.08
N ARG A 158 1.62 -3.33 -14.06
CA ARG A 158 2.15 -2.00 -13.73
C ARG A 158 1.61 -0.94 -14.69
N ALA A 159 1.61 -1.21 -15.99
CA ALA A 159 1.00 -0.30 -16.97
C ALA A 159 -0.49 -0.08 -16.69
N ARG A 160 -1.28 -1.14 -16.51
CA ARG A 160 -2.71 -1.04 -16.23
C ARG A 160 -3.04 -0.18 -15.00
N VAL A 161 -2.25 -0.34 -13.94
CA VAL A 161 -2.43 0.40 -12.68
C VAL A 161 -1.97 1.85 -12.82
N PHE A 162 -0.75 2.10 -13.35
CA PHE A 162 -0.10 3.41 -13.24
C PHE A 162 -0.05 4.26 -14.51
N SER A 163 -0.17 3.67 -15.71
CA SER A 163 0.09 4.40 -16.97
C SER A 163 -1.12 5.16 -17.53
N SER A 164 -2.30 5.08 -16.90
CA SER A 164 -3.50 5.71 -17.45
C SER A 164 -3.61 7.20 -17.12
N GLY A 165 -4.11 8.02 -18.04
CA GLY A 165 -4.52 9.40 -17.77
C GLY A 165 -5.82 9.53 -16.93
N ILE A 166 -6.51 8.41 -16.68
CA ILE A 166 -7.81 8.37 -15.98
C ILE A 166 -7.78 9.05 -14.59
N PRO A 167 -6.77 8.84 -13.72
CA PRO A 167 -6.70 9.50 -12.42
C PRO A 167 -6.71 11.02 -12.52
N ILE A 168 -6.05 11.58 -13.53
CA ILE A 168 -6.01 13.03 -13.77
C ILE A 168 -7.41 13.53 -14.16
N VAL A 169 -8.05 12.86 -15.13
CA VAL A 169 -9.39 13.23 -15.62
C VAL A 169 -10.42 13.13 -14.50
N VAL A 170 -10.46 12.00 -13.78
CA VAL A 170 -11.38 11.80 -12.65
C VAL A 170 -11.08 12.78 -11.52
N GLY A 171 -9.80 13.04 -11.23
CA GLY A 171 -9.38 14.03 -10.26
C GLY A 171 -9.94 15.42 -10.58
N LEU A 172 -9.79 15.86 -11.83
CA LEU A 172 -10.31 17.15 -12.32
C LEU A 172 -11.85 17.21 -12.25
N LEU A 173 -12.54 16.14 -12.63
CA LEU A 173 -14.01 16.10 -12.60
C LEU A 173 -14.54 16.19 -11.16
N ILE A 174 -14.00 15.38 -10.25
CA ILE A 174 -14.44 15.35 -8.85
C ILE A 174 -14.13 16.67 -8.15
N CYS A 175 -12.93 17.23 -8.32
CA CYS A 175 -12.59 18.50 -7.66
C CYS A 175 -13.41 19.67 -8.23
N THR A 176 -13.67 19.70 -9.54
CA THR A 176 -14.54 20.73 -10.14
C THR A 176 -15.97 20.62 -9.62
N ALA A 177 -16.52 19.40 -9.57
CA ALA A 177 -17.86 19.18 -9.02
C ALA A 177 -17.95 19.56 -7.54
N ALA A 178 -16.91 19.25 -6.75
CA ALA A 178 -16.85 19.61 -5.33
C ALA A 178 -16.78 21.13 -5.12
N VAL A 179 -15.91 21.83 -5.84
CA VAL A 179 -15.80 23.31 -5.79
C VAL A 179 -17.11 24.00 -6.18
N ILE A 180 -17.81 23.47 -7.21
CA ILE A 180 -19.14 23.96 -7.58
C ILE A 180 -20.15 23.65 -6.47
N GLY A 181 -20.12 22.44 -5.90
CA GLY A 181 -21.00 22.04 -4.79
C GLY A 181 -20.82 22.91 -3.54
N ASP A 182 -19.58 23.18 -3.13
CA ASP A 182 -19.27 24.02 -1.98
C ASP A 182 -19.70 25.47 -2.23
N SER A 183 -19.46 25.99 -3.43
CA SER A 183 -19.82 27.38 -3.77
C SER A 183 -21.32 27.62 -3.97
N GLN A 184 -22.08 26.63 -4.48
CA GLN A 184 -23.48 26.81 -4.87
C GLN A 184 -24.50 26.12 -3.93
N VAL A 185 -24.12 25.03 -3.25
CA VAL A 185 -25.08 24.16 -2.53
C VAL A 185 -24.86 24.19 -1.02
N ILE A 186 -23.62 24.03 -0.56
CA ILE A 186 -23.31 23.92 0.88
C ILE A 186 -23.16 25.31 1.51
N GLY A 187 -22.61 26.26 0.75
CA GLY A 187 -22.29 27.60 1.24
C GLY A 187 -20.97 27.62 2.01
N MET A 188 -20.27 28.76 1.92
CA MET A 188 -18.95 28.94 2.54
C MET A 188 -19.02 29.94 3.70
N PRO A 189 -18.40 29.64 4.86
CA PRO A 189 -18.48 30.49 6.05
C PRO A 189 -17.57 31.73 6.01
N PHE A 190 -17.05 32.12 4.84
CA PHE A 190 -16.05 33.18 4.73
C PHE A 190 -16.67 34.56 4.52
N ALA A 191 -16.10 35.54 5.24
CA ALA A 191 -16.59 36.91 5.27
C ALA A 191 -16.22 37.69 3.99
N THR A 192 -15.07 37.39 3.40
CA THR A 192 -14.53 38.10 2.24
C THR A 192 -14.51 37.23 0.99
N ASP A 193 -14.66 37.85 -0.18
CA ASP A 193 -14.52 37.15 -1.46
C ASP A 193 -13.09 36.64 -1.69
N SER A 194 -12.08 37.33 -1.17
CA SER A 194 -10.69 36.84 -1.18
C SER A 194 -10.53 35.54 -0.40
N GLY A 195 -11.13 35.45 0.79
CA GLY A 195 -11.13 34.23 1.60
C GLY A 195 -11.83 33.08 0.86
N ARG A 196 -13.00 33.34 0.26
CA ARG A 196 -13.72 32.36 -0.56
C ARG A 196 -12.88 31.83 -1.71
N ILE A 197 -12.27 32.71 -2.49
CA ILE A 197 -11.43 32.31 -3.64
C ILE A 197 -10.21 31.50 -3.16
N ALA A 198 -9.54 31.96 -2.10
CA ALA A 198 -8.39 31.25 -1.53
C ALA A 198 -8.77 29.85 -1.02
N TYR A 199 -9.91 29.71 -0.36
CA TYR A 199 -10.45 28.40 0.03
C TYR A 199 -10.73 27.51 -1.18
N LEU A 200 -11.43 28.00 -2.21
CA LEU A 200 -11.78 27.19 -3.38
C LEU A 200 -10.55 26.72 -4.16
N ILE A 201 -9.52 27.57 -4.29
CA ILE A 201 -8.24 27.18 -4.90
C ILE A 201 -7.58 26.07 -4.07
N TYR A 202 -7.51 26.28 -2.75
CA TYR A 202 -6.93 25.30 -1.84
C TYR A 202 -7.68 23.97 -1.87
N GLU A 203 -9.02 24.04 -1.88
CA GLU A 203 -9.91 22.91 -1.96
C GLU A 203 -9.74 22.12 -3.25
N PHE A 204 -9.72 22.83 -4.38
CA PHE A 204 -9.45 22.25 -5.67
C PHE A 204 -8.14 21.46 -5.66
N CYS A 205 -7.07 22.05 -5.13
CA CYS A 205 -5.76 21.41 -5.07
C CYS A 205 -5.79 20.13 -4.23
N PHE A 206 -6.26 20.18 -2.98
CA PHE A 206 -6.19 18.98 -2.13
C PHE A 206 -7.14 17.87 -2.63
N LEU A 207 -8.35 18.21 -3.10
CA LEU A 207 -9.31 17.24 -3.63
C LEU A 207 -8.82 16.60 -4.92
N PHE A 208 -8.13 17.34 -5.79
CA PHE A 208 -7.53 16.77 -6.99
C PHE A 208 -6.58 15.60 -6.65
N TRP A 209 -5.70 15.77 -5.65
CA TRP A 209 -4.76 14.72 -5.24
C TRP A 209 -5.47 13.53 -4.59
N SER A 210 -6.44 13.78 -3.71
CA SER A 210 -7.20 12.71 -3.05
C SER A 210 -8.08 11.93 -4.04
N ALA A 211 -8.80 12.61 -4.93
CA ALA A 211 -9.62 11.98 -5.96
C ALA A 211 -8.78 11.15 -6.94
N SER A 212 -7.63 11.69 -7.36
CA SER A 212 -6.67 10.94 -8.18
C SER A 212 -6.17 9.67 -7.47
N ALA A 213 -5.89 9.77 -6.16
CA ALA A 213 -5.43 8.63 -5.37
C ALA A 213 -6.49 7.52 -5.28
N ILE A 214 -7.77 7.87 -5.13
CA ILE A 214 -8.88 6.89 -5.08
C ILE A 214 -8.90 5.99 -6.33
N VAL A 215 -8.66 6.55 -7.52
CA VAL A 215 -8.62 5.77 -8.76
C VAL A 215 -7.48 4.74 -8.72
N TYR A 216 -6.30 5.14 -8.24
CA TYR A 216 -5.18 4.19 -8.08
C TYR A 216 -5.47 3.13 -7.03
N PHE A 217 -6.12 3.48 -5.90
CA PHE A 217 -6.57 2.50 -4.91
C PHE A 217 -7.49 1.46 -5.53
N ILE A 218 -8.50 1.88 -6.30
CA ILE A 218 -9.42 0.95 -6.97
C ILE A 218 -8.66 0.04 -7.94
N LYS A 219 -7.79 0.61 -8.78
CA LYS A 219 -6.98 -0.18 -9.72
C LYS A 219 -6.05 -1.16 -9.03
N PHE A 220 -5.44 -0.75 -7.92
CA PHE A 220 -4.57 -1.62 -7.13
C PHE A 220 -5.36 -2.76 -6.47
N ALA A 221 -6.54 -2.46 -5.92
CA ALA A 221 -7.46 -3.48 -5.41
C ALA A 221 -7.87 -4.49 -6.49
N MET A 222 -8.20 -4.01 -7.70
CA MET A 222 -8.52 -4.89 -8.83
C MET A 222 -7.32 -5.78 -9.20
N PHE A 223 -6.12 -5.22 -9.27
CA PHE A 223 -4.90 -5.98 -9.54
C PHE A 223 -4.70 -7.12 -8.52
N ILE A 224 -4.82 -6.84 -7.23
CA ILE A 224 -4.62 -7.85 -6.17
C ILE A 224 -5.70 -8.92 -6.25
N ARG A 225 -6.94 -8.53 -6.57
CA ARG A 225 -8.05 -9.46 -6.76
C ARG A 225 -7.81 -10.41 -7.94
N GLU A 226 -7.42 -9.87 -9.09
CA GLU A 226 -7.08 -10.62 -10.30
C GLU A 226 -5.88 -11.54 -10.05
N PHE A 227 -4.86 -11.05 -9.33
CA PHE A 227 -3.73 -11.87 -8.91
C PHE A 227 -4.18 -13.07 -8.05
N GLY A 228 -5.17 -12.85 -7.17
CA GLY A 228 -5.76 -13.91 -6.36
C GLY A 228 -6.56 -14.97 -7.13
N ASP A 229 -6.94 -14.69 -8.37
CA ASP A 229 -7.63 -15.65 -9.26
C ASP A 229 -6.65 -16.53 -10.06
N LEU A 230 -5.34 -16.28 -9.97
CA LEU A 230 -4.31 -17.13 -10.58
C LEU A 230 -4.15 -18.45 -9.81
N ASP A 231 -3.57 -19.45 -10.47
CA ASP A 231 -3.17 -20.71 -9.83
C ASP A 231 -1.96 -20.49 -8.91
N LEU A 232 -2.22 -20.07 -7.67
CA LEU A 232 -1.20 -19.80 -6.67
C LEU A 232 -0.65 -21.11 -6.08
N ARG A 233 0.67 -21.26 -6.08
CA ARG A 233 1.39 -22.28 -5.32
C ARG A 233 1.49 -21.85 -3.86
N ILE A 234 0.44 -22.15 -3.09
CA ILE A 234 0.38 -21.81 -1.67
C ILE A 234 1.17 -22.85 -0.86
N LEU A 235 2.37 -22.47 -0.43
CA LEU A 235 3.12 -23.25 0.54
C LEU A 235 2.67 -22.84 1.95
N ILE A 236 1.74 -23.61 2.52
CA ILE A 236 1.16 -23.34 3.85
C ILE A 236 2.21 -23.46 4.97
N ILE A 237 3.22 -24.30 4.79
CA ILE A 237 4.30 -24.55 5.75
C ILE A 237 5.51 -23.67 5.42
N GLN A 238 5.28 -22.39 5.09
CA GLN A 238 6.38 -21.44 4.90
C GLN A 238 6.37 -20.33 5.96
N GLU A 239 7.59 -19.94 6.31
CA GLU A 239 7.99 -18.95 7.31
C GLU A 239 7.29 -17.59 7.17
N GLU A 240 7.51 -16.73 8.17
CA GLU A 240 7.00 -15.35 8.30
C GLU A 240 7.22 -14.42 7.08
N ASN A 241 8.04 -14.85 6.11
CA ASN A 241 8.42 -14.14 4.90
C ASN A 241 7.85 -14.74 3.60
N SER A 242 6.86 -15.63 3.65
CA SER A 242 6.21 -16.11 2.42
C SER A 242 5.62 -14.97 1.59
N GLY A 243 5.73 -15.03 0.26
CA GLY A 243 5.23 -13.99 -0.65
C GLY A 243 3.74 -13.67 -0.46
N ILE A 244 2.95 -14.65 -0.02
CA ILE A 244 1.52 -14.47 0.31
C ILE A 244 1.34 -13.61 1.57
N ARG A 245 2.16 -13.80 2.60
CA ARG A 245 2.11 -12.94 3.80
C ARG A 245 2.66 -11.55 3.50
N MET A 246 3.60 -11.43 2.55
CA MET A 246 4.03 -10.12 2.03
C MET A 246 2.86 -9.39 1.35
N LEU A 247 2.06 -10.09 0.54
CA LEU A 247 0.87 -9.55 -0.11
C LEU A 247 -0.17 -9.03 0.90
N GLY A 248 -0.38 -9.77 1.99
CA GLY A 248 -1.24 -9.30 3.08
C GLY A 248 -0.67 -8.08 3.80
N LYS A 249 0.65 -8.05 4.08
CA LYS A 249 1.32 -6.84 4.61
C LYS A 249 1.12 -5.64 3.67
N PHE A 250 1.17 -5.85 2.36
CA PHE A 250 0.97 -4.80 1.35
C PHE A 250 -0.44 -4.22 1.36
N ILE A 251 -1.48 -5.05 1.39
CA ILE A 251 -2.86 -4.55 1.50
C ILE A 251 -3.07 -3.83 2.83
N LEU A 252 -2.54 -4.34 3.94
CA LEU A 252 -2.66 -3.66 5.22
C LEU A 252 -1.99 -2.28 5.20
N GLN A 253 -0.77 -2.17 4.66
CA GLN A 253 -0.07 -0.90 4.53
C GLN A 253 -0.79 0.05 3.58
N THR A 254 -1.27 -0.42 2.42
CA THR A 254 -2.03 0.44 1.50
C THR A 254 -3.33 0.92 2.13
N THR A 255 -4.04 0.08 2.88
CA THR A 255 -5.25 0.48 3.61
C THR A 255 -4.94 1.53 4.67
N LEU A 256 -3.81 1.42 5.39
CA LEU A 256 -3.36 2.47 6.32
C LEU A 256 -3.21 3.83 5.62
N PHE A 257 -2.69 3.85 4.38
CA PHE A 257 -2.60 5.06 3.57
C PHE A 257 -3.96 5.61 3.10
N ALA A 258 -5.03 4.82 3.13
CA ALA A 258 -6.39 5.32 2.93
C ALA A 258 -7.00 5.86 4.24
N VAL A 259 -6.70 5.22 5.37
CA VAL A 259 -7.17 5.61 6.71
C VAL A 259 -6.57 6.93 7.16
N LEU A 260 -5.29 7.19 6.90
CA LEU A 260 -4.64 8.44 7.33
C LEU A 260 -5.32 9.69 6.73
N PRO A 261 -5.51 9.80 5.39
CA PRO A 261 -6.34 10.83 4.76
C PRO A 261 -7.74 10.96 5.38
N TYR A 262 -8.41 9.84 5.67
CA TYR A 262 -9.75 9.84 6.25
C TYR A 262 -9.78 10.47 7.65
N ILE A 263 -8.84 10.07 8.52
CA ILE A 263 -8.69 10.64 9.86
C ILE A 263 -8.36 12.13 9.77
N CYS A 264 -7.40 12.52 8.92
CA CYS A 264 -7.06 13.92 8.69
C CYS A 264 -8.30 14.73 8.28
N SER A 265 -9.11 14.23 7.35
CA SER A 265 -10.28 14.93 6.84
C SER A 265 -11.38 15.12 7.91
N ILE A 266 -11.69 14.06 8.67
CA ILE A 266 -12.67 14.13 9.77
C ILE A 266 -12.17 15.06 10.87
N THR A 267 -10.90 14.98 11.24
CA THR A 267 -10.28 15.82 12.26
C THR A 267 -10.26 17.29 11.82
N ALA A 268 -9.94 17.56 10.54
CA ALA A 268 -9.99 18.89 9.95
C ALA A 268 -11.37 19.53 10.12
N ARG A 269 -12.44 18.74 9.91
CA ARG A 269 -13.82 19.21 10.01
C ARG A 269 -14.27 19.41 11.46
N HIS A 270 -13.96 18.48 12.36
CA HIS A 270 -14.31 18.61 13.79
C HIS A 270 -13.62 19.80 14.45
N ILE A 271 -12.30 19.97 14.26
CA ILE A 271 -11.55 21.03 14.92
C ILE A 271 -11.79 22.39 14.25
N GLY A 272 -11.98 22.40 12.93
CA GLY A 272 -12.21 23.63 12.16
C GLY A 272 -13.59 24.26 12.33
N GLY A 273 -14.44 23.73 13.21
CA GLY A 273 -15.79 24.26 13.40
C GLY A 273 -16.70 24.13 12.18
N TRP A 274 -16.41 23.20 11.26
CA TRP A 274 -17.23 23.01 10.06
C TRP A 274 -18.55 22.31 10.43
N ASN A 275 -19.66 22.79 9.87
CA ASN A 275 -20.94 22.09 10.01
C ASN A 275 -20.94 20.82 9.15
N PHE A 276 -21.16 19.66 9.79
CA PHE A 276 -21.41 18.41 9.07
C PHE A 276 -22.81 18.46 8.45
N SER A 277 -22.88 18.93 7.20
CA SER A 277 -24.11 18.82 6.42
C SER A 277 -24.51 17.35 6.26
N SER A 278 -25.80 17.10 6.02
CA SER A 278 -26.31 15.74 5.87
C SER A 278 -25.58 14.95 4.78
N LEU A 279 -25.25 15.65 3.70
CA LEU A 279 -24.54 15.14 2.54
C LEU A 279 -23.09 14.78 2.88
N LEU A 280 -22.40 15.64 3.64
CA LEU A 280 -21.01 15.42 4.02
C LEU A 280 -20.86 14.24 4.99
N SER A 281 -21.79 14.12 5.96
CA SER A 281 -21.85 12.97 6.86
C SER A 281 -22.08 11.64 6.11
N LEU A 282 -22.96 11.64 5.10
CA LEU A 282 -23.15 10.48 4.22
C LEU A 282 -21.88 10.16 3.42
N TRP A 283 -21.22 11.18 2.88
CA TRP A 283 -19.98 11.02 2.11
C TRP A 283 -18.85 10.38 2.93
N PHE A 284 -18.59 10.89 4.13
CA PHE A 284 -17.60 10.28 5.04
C PHE A 284 -17.99 8.85 5.45
N SER A 285 -19.29 8.60 5.66
CA SER A 285 -19.77 7.26 6.00
C SER A 285 -19.53 6.27 4.88
N LEU A 286 -19.85 6.65 3.64
CA LEU A 286 -19.58 5.84 2.45
C LEU A 286 -18.10 5.60 2.26
N PHE A 287 -17.26 6.61 2.50
CA PHE A 287 -15.81 6.46 2.40
C PHE A 287 -15.25 5.51 3.47
N GLY A 288 -15.71 5.61 4.72
CA GLY A 288 -15.36 4.68 5.79
C GLY A 288 -15.73 3.23 5.43
N VAL A 289 -16.95 3.00 4.94
CA VAL A 289 -17.39 1.68 4.46
C VAL A 289 -16.54 1.19 3.28
N ALA A 290 -16.18 2.09 2.36
CA ALA A 290 -15.33 1.74 1.23
C ALA A 290 -13.92 1.30 1.67
N ILE A 291 -13.34 1.91 2.70
CA ILE A 291 -12.05 1.47 3.28
C ILE A 291 -12.17 0.05 3.85
N LEU A 292 -13.27 -0.24 4.57
CA LEU A 292 -13.52 -1.59 5.10
C LEU A 292 -13.65 -2.62 3.98
N PHE A 293 -14.38 -2.27 2.92
CA PHE A 293 -14.52 -3.12 1.74
C PHE A 293 -13.17 -3.35 1.05
N TYR A 294 -12.35 -2.30 0.89
CA TYR A 294 -11.01 -2.37 0.31
C TYR A 294 -10.07 -3.30 1.07
N LEU A 295 -10.21 -3.43 2.40
CA LEU A 295 -9.38 -4.33 3.18
C LEU A 295 -9.61 -5.81 2.84
N PHE A 296 -10.88 -6.23 2.69
CA PHE A 296 -11.24 -7.65 2.56
C PHE A 296 -11.45 -8.09 1.11
N TRP A 297 -12.07 -7.24 0.28
CA TRP A 297 -12.50 -7.61 -1.06
C TRP A 297 -11.37 -8.04 -2.02
N PRO A 298 -10.21 -7.34 -2.08
CA PRO A 298 -9.12 -7.72 -2.97
C PRO A 298 -8.49 -9.07 -2.61
N ILE A 299 -8.45 -9.39 -1.31
CA ILE A 299 -7.75 -10.58 -0.81
C ILE A 299 -8.66 -11.78 -0.62
N TYR A 300 -9.97 -11.60 -0.74
CA TYR A 300 -10.93 -12.68 -0.56
C TYR A 300 -10.63 -13.93 -1.42
N ASN A 301 -10.16 -13.74 -2.65
CA ASN A 301 -9.78 -14.86 -3.53
C ASN A 301 -8.56 -15.64 -2.98
N ILE A 302 -7.53 -14.94 -2.51
CA ILE A 302 -6.35 -15.52 -1.88
C ILE A 302 -6.74 -16.26 -0.60
N HIS A 303 -7.61 -15.67 0.22
CA HIS A 303 -8.11 -16.31 1.43
C HIS A 303 -8.84 -17.63 1.12
N ARG A 304 -9.71 -17.65 0.09
CA ARG A 304 -10.36 -18.89 -0.37
C ARG A 304 -9.36 -19.92 -0.86
N ALA A 305 -8.33 -19.51 -1.60
CA ALA A 305 -7.27 -20.40 -2.05
C ALA A 305 -6.49 -20.99 -0.85
N MET A 306 -6.19 -20.18 0.17
CA MET A 306 -5.54 -20.65 1.40
C MET A 306 -6.39 -21.65 2.19
N ILE A 307 -7.71 -21.45 2.27
CA ILE A 307 -8.62 -22.41 2.91
C ILE A 307 -8.59 -23.76 2.17
N ARG A 308 -8.75 -23.74 0.85
CA ARG A 308 -8.75 -24.98 0.03
C ARG A 308 -7.45 -25.76 0.18
N GLU A 309 -6.32 -25.07 0.18
CA GLU A 309 -5.02 -25.72 0.34
C GLU A 309 -4.84 -26.25 1.76
N LYS A 310 -5.35 -25.55 2.78
CA LYS A 310 -5.32 -26.00 4.19
C LYS A 310 -6.11 -27.29 4.34
N ASP A 311 -7.33 -27.33 3.80
CA ASP A 311 -8.19 -28.51 3.86
C ASP A 311 -7.58 -29.68 3.09
N ARG A 312 -6.98 -29.43 1.91
CA ARG A 312 -6.26 -30.45 1.14
C ARG A 312 -5.12 -31.07 1.93
N LYS A 313 -4.28 -30.25 2.58
CA LYS A 313 -3.15 -30.73 3.39
C LYS A 313 -3.62 -31.46 4.64
N LEU A 314 -4.63 -30.94 5.34
CA LEU A 314 -5.23 -31.61 6.50
C LEU A 314 -5.79 -32.98 6.11
N ASN A 315 -6.50 -33.10 4.99
CA ASN A 315 -7.03 -34.38 4.51
C ASN A 315 -5.91 -35.38 4.18
N LEU A 316 -4.81 -34.94 3.56
CA LEU A 316 -3.65 -35.79 3.30
C LEU A 316 -3.01 -36.29 4.60
N VAL A 317 -2.83 -35.41 5.59
CA VAL A 317 -2.29 -35.79 6.91
C VAL A 317 -3.25 -36.74 7.63
N SER A 318 -4.55 -36.47 7.61
CA SER A 318 -5.56 -37.34 8.22
C SER A 318 -5.63 -38.71 7.56
N ASN A 319 -5.53 -38.79 6.23
CA ASN A 319 -5.49 -40.06 5.52
C ASN A 319 -4.24 -40.86 5.90
N GLU A 320 -3.05 -40.23 5.91
CA GLU A 320 -1.80 -40.90 6.30
C GLU A 320 -1.80 -41.32 7.78
N LEU A 321 -2.44 -40.52 8.66
CA LEU A 321 -2.60 -40.87 10.07
C LEU A 321 -3.50 -42.10 10.23
N ASN A 322 -4.63 -42.13 9.52
CA ASN A 322 -5.57 -43.25 9.55
C ASN A 322 -4.94 -44.53 8.98
N THR A 323 -4.17 -44.44 7.88
CA THR A 323 -3.48 -45.61 7.31
C THR A 323 -2.40 -46.16 8.24
N LEU A 324 -1.69 -45.31 9.00
CA LEU A 324 -0.71 -45.74 10.00
C LEU A 324 -1.38 -46.36 11.24
N LEU A 325 -2.49 -45.79 11.71
CA LEU A 325 -3.24 -46.29 12.87
C LEU A 325 -4.03 -47.58 12.59
N ALA A 326 -4.43 -47.81 11.34
CA ALA A 326 -5.12 -49.04 10.93
C ALA A 326 -4.19 -50.28 10.87
N ARG A 327 -2.87 -50.11 11.04
CA ARG A 327 -1.93 -51.24 11.00
C ARG A 327 -2.01 -52.07 12.29
N PRO A 328 -2.03 -53.41 12.22
CA PRO A 328 -2.24 -54.29 13.37
C PRO A 328 -1.11 -54.27 14.41
N ARG A 329 0.09 -53.77 14.07
CA ARG A 329 1.19 -53.50 15.01
C ARG A 329 1.85 -52.17 14.67
N LEU A 330 1.87 -51.24 15.62
CA LEU A 330 2.67 -50.01 15.51
C LEU A 330 4.10 -50.30 15.93
N GLU A 331 4.99 -50.43 14.96
CA GLU A 331 6.44 -50.41 15.19
C GLU A 331 6.89 -49.04 15.75
N LYS A 332 8.02 -49.02 16.46
CA LYS A 332 8.54 -47.82 17.14
C LYS A 332 8.75 -46.63 16.20
N GLU A 333 9.15 -46.88 14.96
CA GLU A 333 9.29 -45.86 13.90
C GLU A 333 7.94 -45.26 13.47
N ASN A 334 6.89 -46.07 13.39
CA ASN A 334 5.54 -45.61 13.08
C ASN A 334 4.95 -44.74 14.21
N ILE A 335 5.32 -44.99 15.47
CA ILE A 335 4.91 -44.14 16.61
C ILE A 335 5.49 -42.73 16.48
N HIS A 336 6.77 -42.60 16.13
CA HIS A 336 7.40 -41.30 15.87
C HIS A 336 6.74 -40.58 14.69
N LYS A 337 6.47 -41.30 13.59
CA LYS A 337 5.78 -40.74 12.42
C LYS A 337 4.37 -40.24 12.76
N VAL A 338 3.59 -41.01 13.53
CA VAL A 338 2.25 -40.63 14.02
C VAL A 338 2.31 -39.36 14.87
N ARG A 339 3.28 -39.28 15.81
CA ARG A 339 3.49 -38.08 16.62
C ARG A 339 3.79 -36.85 15.75
N ASN A 340 4.72 -36.98 14.81
CA ASN A 340 5.07 -35.87 13.90
C ASN A 340 3.87 -35.44 13.05
N LEU A 341 3.05 -36.38 12.56
CA LEU A 341 1.84 -36.05 11.81
C LEU A 341 0.77 -35.36 12.67
N LEU A 342 0.62 -35.75 13.94
CA LEU A 342 -0.25 -35.06 14.88
C LEU A 342 0.25 -33.63 15.18
N GLU A 343 1.55 -33.44 15.35
CA GLU A 343 2.16 -32.13 15.53
C GLU A 343 1.94 -31.24 14.29
N ILE A 344 2.17 -31.77 13.08
CA ILE A 344 1.89 -31.07 11.81
C ILE A 344 0.40 -30.74 11.69
N ARG A 345 -0.50 -31.66 12.04
CA ARG A 345 -1.95 -31.42 12.02
C ARG A 345 -2.35 -30.27 12.96
N ASN A 346 -1.86 -30.28 14.19
CA ASN A 346 -2.13 -29.23 15.16
C ASN A 346 -1.60 -27.88 14.67
N TYR A 347 -0.39 -27.87 14.11
CA TYR A 347 0.19 -26.69 13.49
C TYR A 347 -0.67 -26.17 12.33
N LEU A 348 -1.05 -27.04 11.38
CA LEU A 348 -1.92 -26.67 10.25
C LEU A 348 -3.27 -26.11 10.70
N HIS A 349 -3.88 -26.67 11.75
CA HIS A 349 -5.13 -26.13 12.31
C HIS A 349 -4.95 -24.71 12.87
N ALA A 350 -3.83 -24.44 13.57
CA ALA A 350 -3.53 -23.15 14.17
C ALA A 350 -3.17 -22.04 13.16
N ILE A 351 -2.75 -22.40 11.94
CA ILE A 351 -2.42 -21.42 10.91
C ILE A 351 -3.65 -20.60 10.51
N ASN A 352 -3.51 -19.27 10.60
CA ASN A 352 -4.48 -18.31 10.09
C ASN A 352 -4.52 -18.38 8.55
N THR A 353 -5.72 -18.51 7.99
CA THR A 353 -5.95 -18.56 6.54
C THR A 353 -6.08 -17.18 5.91
N TRP A 354 -6.09 -16.11 6.72
CA TRP A 354 -5.95 -14.75 6.21
C TRP A 354 -4.47 -14.39 6.08
N PRO A 355 -4.06 -13.73 4.99
CA PRO A 355 -2.66 -13.35 4.78
C PRO A 355 -2.22 -12.18 5.68
N PHE A 356 -3.04 -11.76 6.65
CA PHE A 356 -2.79 -10.63 7.54
C PHE A 356 -2.57 -11.08 8.98
N ASP A 357 -1.93 -10.19 9.74
CA ASP A 357 -1.97 -10.21 11.18
C ASP A 357 -3.30 -9.62 11.68
N MET A 358 -4.13 -10.46 12.32
CA MET A 358 -5.45 -10.06 12.80
C MET A 358 -5.40 -8.95 13.85
N ASN A 359 -4.33 -8.85 14.64
CA ASN A 359 -4.18 -7.78 15.62
C ASN A 359 -4.10 -6.42 14.93
N LYS A 360 -3.41 -6.36 13.78
CA LYS A 360 -3.30 -5.13 12.99
C LYS A 360 -4.61 -4.80 12.27
N VAL A 361 -5.35 -5.81 11.84
CA VAL A 361 -6.69 -5.63 11.26
C VAL A 361 -7.63 -5.00 12.30
N VAL A 362 -7.64 -5.49 13.54
CA VAL A 362 -8.45 -4.89 14.61
C VAL A 362 -8.08 -3.43 14.86
N GLY A 363 -6.78 -3.10 14.90
CA GLY A 363 -6.32 -1.72 15.02
C GLY A 363 -6.80 -0.82 13.87
N LEU A 364 -6.76 -1.34 12.64
CA LEU A 364 -7.22 -0.62 11.45
C LEU A 364 -8.74 -0.44 11.43
N LEU A 365 -9.51 -1.45 11.84
CA LEU A 365 -10.97 -1.38 11.96
C LEU A 365 -11.35 -0.29 12.97
N SER A 366 -10.71 -0.26 14.13
CA SER A 366 -10.92 0.79 15.14
C SER A 366 -10.60 2.18 14.59
N ALA A 367 -9.52 2.31 13.80
CA ALA A 367 -9.12 3.57 13.18
C ALA A 367 -10.13 4.09 12.13
N VAL A 368 -11.02 3.24 11.59
CA VAL A 368 -12.12 3.64 10.70
C VAL A 368 -13.43 3.85 11.47
N ILE A 369 -13.75 2.93 12.39
CA ILE A 369 -15.01 2.92 13.13
C ILE A 369 -15.09 4.09 14.12
N ILE A 370 -14.00 4.44 14.81
CA ILE A 370 -14.01 5.53 15.81
C ILE A 370 -14.31 6.88 15.13
N PRO A 371 -13.61 7.29 14.06
CA PRO A 371 -13.97 8.53 13.35
C PRO A 371 -15.39 8.49 12.77
N LEU A 372 -15.82 7.35 12.24
CA LEU A 372 -17.18 7.18 11.71
C LEU A 372 -18.24 7.41 12.80
N ALA A 373 -18.06 6.78 13.96
CA ALA A 373 -18.94 6.97 15.11
C ALA A 373 -18.93 8.42 15.58
N SER A 374 -17.76 9.08 15.57
CA SER A 374 -17.64 10.50 15.93
C SER A 374 -18.47 11.41 15.02
N VAL A 375 -18.47 11.16 13.71
CA VAL A 375 -19.32 11.90 12.75
C VAL A 375 -20.81 11.68 13.04
N LEU A 376 -21.21 10.43 13.34
CA LEU A 376 -22.61 10.11 13.66
C LEU A 376 -23.08 10.73 14.97
N VAL A 377 -22.22 10.74 16.00
CA VAL A 377 -22.52 11.36 17.31
C VAL A 377 -22.62 12.88 17.18
N ASP A 378 -21.68 13.53 16.49
CA ASP A 378 -21.73 15.00 16.29
C ASP A 378 -23.02 15.40 15.56
N ARG A 379 -23.43 14.61 14.56
CA ARG A 379 -24.71 14.79 13.88
C ARG A 379 -25.91 14.58 14.81
N ALA A 380 -25.91 13.54 15.64
CA ALA A 380 -27.03 13.28 16.56
C ALA A 380 -27.18 14.41 17.60
N LEU A 381 -26.06 14.98 18.07
CA LEU A 381 -26.07 16.08 19.03
C LEU A 381 -26.45 17.43 18.40
N LYS A 382 -26.04 17.70 17.16
CA LYS A 382 -26.32 18.97 16.48
C LYS A 382 -27.63 18.96 15.68
N GLY A 383 -28.05 17.81 15.15
CA GLY A 383 -29.26 17.63 14.35
C GLY A 383 -30.56 17.53 15.15
N GLY A 384 -30.49 17.63 16.48
CA GLY A 384 -31.65 17.80 17.37
C GLY A 384 -32.03 19.27 17.62
N ARG A 385 -31.49 20.21 16.84
CA ARG A 385 -31.87 21.63 16.85
C ARG A 385 -32.35 22.07 15.47
#